data_AF-A0A2V2E4Y6-F1
#
_entry.id   AF-A0A2V2E4Y6-F1
#
_cell.length_a   1.000
_cell.length_b   1.000
_cell.length_c   1.000
_cell.angle_alpha   90.00
_cell.angle_beta   90.00
_cell.angle_gamma   90.00
#
_symmetry.space_group_name_H-M   'P 1'
#
loop_
_entity.id
_entity.type
_entity.pdbx_description
1 polymer ?
#
loop_
_entity_poly.entity_id
_entity_poly.type
_entity_poly.pdbx_seq_one_letter_code
_entity_poly.pdbx_strand_id
1 'polypeptide(L)'
;MENTGKNDGYDEIVLLDENGEEASFVHVLTFVYEGQKYVALEPAEQQDDEEAEVVLLKVDTKDGQDYYNTIDNEILLNEVFDEFLDIVEEMEGEDEEE
;
A
#
# COMPACT_ATOMS: atom_id res chain seq x y z
N MET A 1 6.97 12.10 -17.23
CA MET A 1 7.67 10.82 -17.08
C MET A 1 6.66 9.76 -17.46
N GLU A 2 6.89 9.06 -18.56
CA GLU A 2 5.98 8.01 -19.05
C GLU A 2 6.44 6.70 -18.40
N ASN A 3 5.61 6.15 -17.52
CA ASN A 3 5.85 4.85 -16.90
C ASN A 3 5.47 3.77 -17.92
N THR A 4 6.45 3.23 -18.63
CA THR A 4 6.28 2.04 -19.48
C THR A 4 6.67 0.80 -18.67
N GLY A 5 5.89 0.49 -17.64
CA GLY A 5 5.95 -0.77 -16.90
C GLY A 5 5.11 -1.82 -17.60
N LYS A 6 5.73 -2.94 -17.96
CA LYS A 6 5.10 -4.08 -18.60
C LYS A 6 4.19 -4.75 -17.57
N ASN A 7 2.87 -4.62 -17.76
CA ASN A 7 1.85 -5.08 -16.82
C ASN A 7 1.70 -6.62 -16.88
N ASP A 8 2.38 -7.31 -15.97
CA ASP A 8 2.20 -8.75 -15.70
C ASP A 8 1.07 -9.01 -14.68
N GLY A 9 0.16 -8.05 -14.48
CA GLY A 9 -1.06 -8.19 -13.67
C GLY A 9 -0.96 -7.67 -12.24
N TYR A 10 0.24 -7.27 -11.80
CA TYR A 10 0.47 -6.60 -10.52
C TYR A 10 0.80 -5.13 -10.79
N ASP A 11 0.13 -4.22 -10.08
CA ASP A 11 0.45 -2.79 -10.13
C ASP A 11 1.72 -2.54 -9.29
N GLU A 12 2.88 -2.85 -9.89
CA GLU A 12 4.19 -2.56 -9.30
C GLU A 12 4.42 -1.03 -9.24
N ILE A 13 4.81 -0.55 -8.07
CA ILE A 13 5.08 0.85 -7.76
C ILE A 13 6.55 0.98 -7.34
N VAL A 14 7.27 1.91 -7.98
CA VAL A 14 8.63 2.28 -7.58
C VAL A 14 8.56 3.58 -6.78
N LEU A 15 9.03 3.54 -5.54
CA LEU A 15 9.16 4.71 -4.67
C LEU A 15 10.63 5.11 -4.55
N LEU A 16 10.88 6.40 -4.48
CA LEU A 16 12.20 6.96 -4.20
C LEU A 16 12.27 7.34 -2.73
N ASP A 17 13.29 6.85 -2.04
CA ASP A 17 13.58 7.26 -0.68
C ASP A 17 14.19 8.69 -0.62
N GLU A 18 14.53 9.15 0.58
CA GLU A 18 15.16 10.46 0.80
C GLU A 18 16.56 10.61 0.18
N ASN A 19 17.22 9.51 -0.17
CA ASN A 19 18.53 9.47 -0.80
C ASN A 19 18.44 9.35 -2.33
N GLY A 20 17.23 9.15 -2.87
CA GLY A 20 16.97 8.90 -4.28
C GLY A 20 17.24 7.44 -4.68
N GLU A 21 17.29 6.52 -3.73
CA GLU A 21 17.33 5.08 -3.98
C GLU A 21 15.93 4.56 -4.31
N GLU A 22 15.84 3.73 -5.34
CA GLU A 22 14.59 3.11 -5.79
C GLU A 22 14.28 1.89 -4.93
N ALA A 23 13.06 1.83 -4.41
CA ALA A 23 12.48 0.65 -3.78
C ALA A 23 11.21 0.24 -4.54
N SER A 24 11.13 -1.02 -4.96
CA SER A 24 9.99 -1.59 -5.66
C SER A 24 9.00 -2.21 -4.69
N PHE A 25 7.73 -1.93 -4.92
CA PHE A 25 6.61 -2.43 -4.13
C PHE A 25 5.49 -2.94 -5.05
N VAL A 26 4.65 -3.82 -4.52
CA VAL A 26 3.40 -4.23 -5.15
C VAL A 26 2.25 -3.55 -4.42
N HIS A 27 1.33 -2.97 -5.19
CA HIS A 27 0.09 -2.41 -4.63
C HIS A 27 -0.82 -3.52 -4.13
N VAL A 28 -1.20 -3.45 -2.84
CA VAL A 28 -2.16 -4.38 -2.23
C VAL A 28 -3.55 -3.74 -2.19
N LEU A 29 -3.65 -2.58 -1.54
CA LEU A 29 -4.93 -1.92 -1.31
C LEU A 29 -4.77 -0.41 -1.14
N THR A 30 -5.80 0.35 -1.54
CA THR A 30 -5.95 1.76 -1.16
C THR A 30 -7.30 1.97 -0.50
N PHE A 31 -7.29 2.53 0.69
CA PHE A 31 -8.48 2.69 1.53
C PHE A 31 -8.50 4.05 2.22
N VAL A 32 -9.62 4.37 2.87
CA VAL A 32 -9.84 5.64 3.56
C VAL A 32 -10.18 5.36 5.01
N TYR A 33 -9.39 5.91 5.91
CA TYR A 33 -9.59 5.84 7.35
C TYR A 33 -9.66 7.26 7.93
N GLU A 34 -10.68 7.54 8.73
CA GLU A 34 -10.96 8.89 9.29
C GLU A 34 -10.89 10.04 8.26
N GLY A 35 -11.32 9.78 7.03
CA GLY A 35 -11.31 10.77 5.94
C GLY A 35 -9.94 11.06 5.34
N GLN A 36 -8.90 10.31 5.72
CA GLN A 36 -7.57 10.34 5.13
C GLN A 36 -7.33 9.09 4.28
N LYS A 37 -6.57 9.21 3.20
CA LYS A 37 -6.29 8.10 2.28
C LYS A 37 -4.99 7.41 2.66
N TYR A 38 -5.00 6.08 2.62
CA TYR A 38 -3.85 5.24 2.91
C TYR A 38 -3.67 4.20 1.81
N VAL A 39 -2.42 3.74 1.64
CA VAL A 39 -2.06 2.65 0.74
C VAL A 39 -1.28 1.58 1.51
N ALA A 40 -1.65 0.33 1.26
CA ALA A 40 -0.92 -0.86 1.69
C ALA A 40 -0.09 -1.39 0.51
N LEU A 41 1.19 -1.61 0.78
CA LEU A 41 2.19 -2.01 -0.21
C LEU A 41 3.01 -3.18 0.34
N GLU A 42 3.36 -4.13 -0.51
CA GLU A 42 4.32 -5.20 -0.17
C GLU A 42 5.64 -4.96 -0.89
N PRO A 43 6.81 -5.17 -0.26
CA PRO A 43 8.09 -5.13 -0.96
C PRO A 43 8.08 -6.13 -2.12
N ALA A 44 8.41 -5.70 -3.33
CA ALA A 44 8.37 -6.57 -4.51
C ALA A 44 9.33 -7.77 -4.40
N GLU A 45 10.40 -7.63 -3.60
CA GLU A 45 11.33 -8.73 -3.30
C GLU A 45 10.75 -9.81 -2.38
N GLN A 46 9.64 -9.53 -1.69
CA GLN A 46 8.92 -10.43 -0.78
C GLN A 46 7.60 -10.94 -1.38
N GLN A 47 7.27 -10.63 -2.64
CA GLN A 47 5.97 -10.98 -3.23
C GLN A 47 5.66 -12.50 -3.21
N ASP A 48 6.68 -13.35 -3.26
CA ASP A 48 6.54 -14.80 -3.21
C ASP A 48 6.66 -15.37 -1.76
N ASP A 49 6.78 -14.49 -0.76
CA ASP A 49 6.91 -14.86 0.66
C ASP A 49 5.54 -14.90 1.34
N GLU A 50 5.21 -16.03 1.97
CA GLU A 50 3.96 -16.17 2.75
C GLU A 50 3.98 -15.29 4.02
N GLU A 51 5.16 -14.85 4.47
CA GLU A 51 5.35 -13.96 5.63
C GLU A 51 5.73 -12.53 5.19
N ALA A 52 5.36 -12.12 3.97
CA ALA A 52 5.65 -10.78 3.45
C ALA A 52 5.16 -9.67 4.39
N GLU A 53 5.98 -8.64 4.56
CA GLU A 53 5.64 -7.49 5.37
C GLU A 53 4.79 -6.49 4.57
N VAL A 54 3.77 -5.91 5.21
CA VAL A 54 2.96 -4.84 4.62
C VAL A 54 3.45 -3.48 5.12
N VAL A 55 3.74 -2.59 4.17
CA VAL A 55 4.09 -1.19 4.40
C VAL A 55 2.86 -0.31 4.20
N LEU A 56 2.50 0.44 5.24
CA LEU A 56 1.40 1.41 5.20
C LEU A 56 1.91 2.83 5.04
N LEU A 57 1.42 3.53 4.02
CA LEU A 57 1.75 4.93 3.76
C LEU A 57 0.48 5.76 3.66
N LYS A 58 0.54 6.99 4.19
CA LYS A 58 -0.50 7.99 3.98
C LYS A 58 -0.34 8.61 2.60
N VAL A 59 -1.46 8.78 1.89
CA VAL A 59 -1.50 9.41 0.57
C VAL A 59 -2.06 10.83 0.71
N ASP A 60 -1.22 11.82 0.42
CA ASP A 60 -1.61 13.23 0.30
C ASP A 60 -1.59 13.64 -1.17
N THR A 61 -2.74 14.02 -1.72
CA THR A 61 -2.84 14.54 -3.10
C THR A 61 -2.66 16.05 -3.09
N LYS A 62 -1.63 16.55 -3.76
CA LYS A 62 -1.36 17.99 -3.93
C LYS A 62 -1.01 18.29 -5.38
N ASP A 63 -1.65 19.32 -5.93
CA ASP A 63 -1.44 19.77 -7.32
C ASP A 63 -1.64 18.66 -8.38
N GLY A 64 -2.51 17.68 -8.07
CA GLY A 64 -2.77 16.52 -8.92
C GLY A 64 -1.69 15.44 -8.87
N GLN A 65 -0.75 15.53 -7.94
CA GLN A 65 0.29 14.55 -7.68
C GLN A 65 0.07 13.92 -6.29
N ASP A 66 0.22 12.60 -6.21
CA ASP A 66 0.15 11.87 -4.94
C ASP A 66 1.51 11.84 -4.27
N TYR A 67 1.52 12.11 -2.97
CA TYR A 67 2.68 12.06 -2.09
C TYR A 67 2.44 10.99 -1.04
N TYR A 68 3.39 10.08 -0.90
CA TYR A 68 3.35 8.98 0.05
C TYR A 68 4.20 9.33 1.27
N ASN A 69 3.58 9.35 2.44
CA ASN A 69 4.20 9.77 3.69
C ASN A 69 4.16 8.64 4.71
N THR A 70 5.21 8.52 5.52
CA THR A 70 5.25 7.60 6.65
C THR A 70 4.21 7.98 7.71
N ILE A 71 3.74 6.98 8.46
CA ILE A 71 2.82 7.18 9.58
C ILE A 71 3.63 7.13 10.88
N ASP A 72 4.15 8.28 11.29
CA ASP A 72 5.06 8.36 12.46
C ASP A 72 4.34 8.17 13.81
N ASN A 73 3.01 8.28 13.83
CA ASN A 73 2.21 8.08 15.04
C ASN A 73 1.84 6.60 15.17
N GLU A 74 2.45 5.91 16.13
CA GLU A 74 2.22 4.49 16.40
C GLU A 74 0.76 4.14 16.68
N ILE A 75 0.01 5.02 17.35
CA ILE A 75 -1.42 4.77 17.63
C ILE A 75 -2.19 4.74 16.31
N LEU A 76 -1.98 5.76 15.47
CA LEU A 76 -2.61 5.84 14.16
C LEU A 76 -2.16 4.69 13.23
N LEU A 77 -0.89 4.30 13.29
CA LEU A 77 -0.39 3.18 12.49
C LEU A 77 -1.11 1.89 12.85
N ASN A 78 -1.28 1.59 14.15
CA ASN A 78 -2.03 0.42 14.60
C ASN A 78 -3.50 0.51 14.16
N GLU A 79 -4.15 1.66 14.34
CA GLU A 79 -5.55 1.85 13.92
C GLU A 79 -5.76 1.64 12.41
N VAL A 80 -4.84 2.17 11.59
CA VAL A 80 -4.87 2.00 10.13
C VAL A 80 -4.56 0.56 9.72
N PHE A 81 -3.69 -0.13 10.47
CA PHE A 81 -3.37 -1.54 10.24
C PHE A 81 -4.55 -2.45 10.60
N ASP A 82 -5.23 -2.19 11.71
CA ASP A 82 -6.44 -2.92 12.11
C ASP A 82 -7.54 -2.75 11.03
N GLU A 83 -7.76 -1.53 10.53
CA GLU A 83 -8.69 -1.28 9.42
C GLU A 83 -8.30 -2.03 8.14
N PHE A 84 -7.00 -2.08 7.81
CA PHE A 84 -6.51 -2.85 6.67
C PHE A 84 -6.83 -4.35 6.83
N LEU A 85 -6.61 -4.92 8.00
CA LEU A 85 -6.92 -6.32 8.28
C LEU A 85 -8.43 -6.58 8.17
N ASP A 86 -9.27 -5.71 8.74
CA ASP A 86 -10.72 -5.81 8.67
C ASP A 86 -11.19 -5.83 7.20
N ILE A 87 -10.64 -4.97 6.34
CA ILE A 87 -11.00 -4.93 4.91
C ILE A 87 -10.54 -6.20 4.18
N VAL A 88 -9.31 -6.68 4.44
CA VAL A 88 -8.80 -7.90 3.79
C VAL A 88 -9.61 -9.12 4.23
N GLU A 89 -9.94 -9.24 5.52
CA GLU A 89 -10.79 -10.31 6.04
C GLU A 89 -12.19 -10.26 5.42
N GLU A 90 -12.78 -9.07 5.25
CA GLU A 90 -14.07 -8.90 4.55
C GLU A 90 -13.96 -9.34 3.07
N MET A 91 -12.88 -8.98 2.39
CA MET A 91 -12.65 -9.37 0.99
C MET A 91 -12.44 -10.88 0.82
N GLU A 92 -11.71 -11.53 1.72
CA GLU A 92 -11.50 -12.99 1.69
C GLU A 92 -12.76 -13.76 2.11
N GLY A 93 -13.53 -13.22 3.06
CA GLY A 93 -14.76 -13.82 3.54
C GLY A 93 -15.92 -13.81 2.52
N GLU A 94 -15.89 -12.91 1.54
CA GLU A 94 -16.88 -12.86 0.46
C GLU A 94 -16.76 -14.02 -0.56
N ASP A 95 -15.62 -14.74 -0.60
CA ASP A 95 -15.39 -15.86 -1.52
C ASP A 95 -15.91 -17.23 -1.01
N GLU A 96 -16.43 -17.32 0.23
CA GLU A 96 -16.93 -18.57 0.81
C GLU A 96 -18.48 -18.76 0.74
N GLU A 97 -19.24 -17.81 0.17
CA GLU A 97 -20.71 -17.92 -0.01
C GLU A 97 -21.13 -18.29 -1.45
N GLU A 98 -20.75 -19.47 -1.97
CA GLU A 98 -21.45 -20.15 -3.09
C GLU A 98 -21.81 -21.63 -2.80
#